data_AF-A0AB37V021-F1
#
_entry.id   AF-A0AB37V021-F1
#
_cell.length_a   1.000
_cell.length_b   1.000
_cell.length_c   1.000
_cell.angle_alpha   90.00
_cell.angle_beta   90.00
_cell.angle_gamma   90.00
#
_symmetry.space_group_name_H-M   'P 1'
#
loop_
_entity.id
_entity.type
_entity.pdbx_description
1 polymer ?
#
loop_
_entity_poly.entity_id
_entity_poly.type
_entity_poly.pdbx_seq_one_letter_code
_entity_poly.pdbx_strand_id
1 'polypeptide(L)'
;MSEEEANERLEALLEMVLMRLEEPNPGRAIRTFQSVNDRGVPLLLLDKLKSFLIYYSNTFCDGKRGLDQFINDHFGEIFKIFAKIEKSDHISSVGGFDEGDIFRYHAGSQRFDGIEFLGHYEASTDKTYEKLKDELKKIKKSTLESFIQSYVSDLKNFYQAFLDLLSEIDTNPTTLKVMLINKINPLFFNSLIRLKINNELDDETLRLFTKTDIVLFKAGKKMRTTAYNLIEKYLEKGKEGLKSEMIAQCRNDIGLASLKLVNNASNLSCFHYVFFEKNCQEMGLADLKKLIPGKQFSQEKEHIIPINLVEQRFSNKTKDLGFEDKKDLEDYINTYGNLISLEKPLNLKASDKDLYEKDEIYKSSEVPFNRRFNAKDFNKKVLIKRNDEMREWLIDTFFKDFATH
;
A
#
# COMPACT_ATOMS: atom_id res chain seq x y z
N MET A 1 -5.19 -32.29 -0.51
CA MET A 1 -6.38 -32.90 0.12
C MET A 1 -6.30 -34.37 -0.20
N SER A 2 -6.26 -35.22 0.83
CA SER A 2 -6.33 -36.67 0.63
C SER A 2 -7.77 -37.05 0.24
N GLU A 3 -7.92 -38.26 -0.30
CA GLU A 3 -9.23 -38.83 -0.65
C GLU A 3 -10.12 -38.98 0.59
N GLU A 4 -9.51 -39.27 1.75
CA GLU A 4 -10.18 -39.34 3.04
C GLU A 4 -10.70 -37.97 3.53
N GLU A 5 -9.90 -36.90 3.44
CA GLU A 5 -10.37 -35.53 3.76
C GLU A 5 -11.50 -35.07 2.84
N ALA A 6 -11.49 -35.51 1.58
CA ALA A 6 -12.56 -35.20 0.63
C ALA A 6 -13.87 -35.92 1.01
N ASN A 7 -13.78 -37.18 1.40
CA ASN A 7 -14.92 -38.00 1.78
C ASN A 7 -15.54 -37.55 3.11
N GLU A 8 -14.74 -37.20 4.13
CA GLU A 8 -15.27 -36.63 5.38
C GLU A 8 -16.03 -35.32 5.15
N ARG A 9 -15.51 -34.44 4.28
CA ARG A 9 -16.21 -33.19 3.91
C ARG A 9 -17.47 -33.45 3.11
N LEU A 10 -17.48 -34.49 2.28
CA LEU A 10 -18.66 -34.89 1.50
C LEU A 10 -19.75 -35.47 2.41
N GLU A 11 -19.40 -36.33 3.36
CA GLU A 11 -20.35 -36.86 4.35
C GLU A 11 -20.94 -35.74 5.20
N ALA A 12 -20.10 -34.81 5.67
CA ALA A 12 -20.58 -33.64 6.41
C ALA A 12 -21.58 -32.81 5.57
N LEU A 13 -21.32 -32.60 4.27
CA LEU A 13 -22.24 -31.90 3.37
C LEU A 13 -23.56 -32.66 3.14
N LEU A 14 -23.51 -34.00 3.06
CA LEU A 14 -24.70 -34.84 2.88
C LEU A 14 -25.59 -34.86 4.13
N GLU A 15 -25.02 -34.68 5.32
CA GLU A 15 -25.76 -34.55 6.57
C GLU A 15 -26.36 -33.15 6.80
N MET A 16 -25.96 -32.14 6.01
CA MET A 16 -26.51 -30.79 6.15
C MET A 16 -27.98 -30.72 5.72
N VAL A 17 -28.83 -30.22 6.61
CA VAL A 17 -30.23 -29.94 6.30
C VAL A 17 -30.35 -28.56 5.65
N LEU A 18 -30.71 -28.53 4.37
CA LEU A 18 -31.02 -27.30 3.66
C LEU A 18 -32.39 -26.76 4.11
N MET A 19 -32.40 -25.66 4.85
CA MET A 19 -33.63 -24.95 5.18
C MET A 19 -33.98 -23.96 4.06
N ARG A 20 -35.04 -24.26 3.31
CA ARG A 20 -35.54 -23.41 2.22
C ARG A 20 -36.75 -22.60 2.69
N LEU A 21 -36.61 -21.28 2.70
CA LEU A 21 -37.71 -20.34 2.93
C LEU A 21 -38.07 -19.70 1.58
N GLU A 22 -39.23 -20.06 1.03
CA GLU A 22 -39.73 -19.47 -0.22
C GLU A 22 -40.63 -18.28 0.10
N GLU A 23 -40.25 -17.10 -0.38
CA GLU A 23 -41.09 -15.91 -0.30
C GLU A 23 -41.29 -15.33 -1.71
N PRO A 24 -42.53 -15.34 -2.23
CA PRO A 24 -42.82 -14.90 -3.61
C PRO A 24 -42.70 -13.39 -3.80
N ASN A 25 -42.71 -12.60 -2.72
CA ASN A 25 -42.47 -11.15 -2.78
C ASN A 25 -40.99 -10.83 -2.50
N PRO A 26 -40.23 -10.30 -3.48
CA PRO A 26 -38.80 -10.01 -3.31
C PRO A 26 -38.50 -9.08 -2.12
N GLY A 27 -39.34 -8.08 -1.89
CA GLY A 27 -39.19 -7.16 -0.76
C GLY A 27 -39.38 -7.83 0.60
N ARG A 28 -40.31 -8.77 0.71
CA ARG A 28 -40.48 -9.59 1.93
C ARG A 28 -39.36 -10.61 2.07
N ALA A 29 -38.88 -11.18 0.97
CA ALA A 29 -37.75 -12.11 0.99
C ALA A 29 -36.49 -11.45 1.56
N ILE A 30 -36.23 -10.19 1.19
CA ILE A 30 -35.12 -9.39 1.72
C ILE A 30 -35.28 -9.11 3.22
N ARG A 31 -36.50 -8.77 3.68
CA ARG A 31 -36.75 -8.56 5.12
C ARG A 31 -36.61 -9.85 5.92
N THR A 32 -37.08 -10.97 5.39
CA THR A 32 -36.90 -12.29 5.99
C THR A 32 -35.41 -12.65 6.04
N PHE A 33 -34.66 -12.41 4.96
CA PHE A 33 -33.21 -12.60 4.93
C PHE A 33 -32.50 -11.74 5.99
N GLN A 34 -32.80 -10.44 6.05
CA GLN A 34 -32.27 -9.54 7.08
C GLN A 34 -32.60 -10.04 8.50
N SER A 35 -33.85 -10.43 8.76
CA SER A 35 -34.31 -10.91 10.07
C SER A 35 -33.70 -12.25 10.49
N VAL A 36 -33.43 -13.15 9.55
CA VAL A 36 -32.74 -14.42 9.82
C VAL A 36 -31.26 -14.18 10.12
N ASN A 37 -30.64 -13.21 9.44
CA ASN A 37 -29.22 -12.88 9.59
C ASN A 37 -28.89 -12.10 10.87
N ASP A 38 -29.83 -11.37 11.45
CA ASP A 38 -29.66 -10.67 12.74
C ASP A 38 -29.43 -11.62 13.95
N ARG A 39 -29.38 -12.95 13.76
CA ARG A 39 -29.25 -13.96 14.82
C ARG A 39 -27.81 -14.33 15.25
N GLY A 40 -26.80 -13.51 14.94
CA GLY A 40 -25.52 -13.55 15.67
C GLY A 40 -24.21 -13.58 14.87
N VAL A 41 -24.24 -13.53 13.54
CA VAL A 41 -23.05 -13.25 12.72
C VAL A 41 -23.30 -11.95 11.96
N PRO A 42 -22.49 -10.88 12.18
CA PRO A 42 -22.67 -9.63 11.45
C PRO A 42 -22.52 -9.88 9.95
N LEU A 43 -23.50 -9.44 9.15
CA LEU A 43 -23.39 -9.47 7.69
C LEU A 43 -22.13 -8.72 7.24
N LEU A 44 -21.39 -9.32 6.30
CA LEU A 44 -20.28 -8.68 5.61
C LEU A 44 -20.78 -7.47 4.81
N LEU A 45 -19.89 -6.54 4.53
CA LEU A 45 -20.26 -5.27 3.92
C LEU A 45 -20.81 -5.47 2.51
N LEU A 46 -20.17 -6.33 1.71
CA LEU A 46 -20.60 -6.61 0.35
C LEU A 46 -21.98 -7.28 0.32
N ASP A 47 -22.30 -8.14 1.29
CA ASP A 47 -23.64 -8.73 1.42
C ASP A 47 -24.70 -7.69 1.76
N LYS A 48 -24.40 -6.76 2.69
CA LYS A 48 -25.27 -5.64 3.04
C LYS A 48 -25.50 -4.74 1.84
N LEU A 49 -24.44 -4.41 1.09
CA LEU A 49 -24.50 -3.55 -0.08
C LEU A 49 -25.30 -4.22 -1.22
N LYS A 50 -25.02 -5.49 -1.52
CA LYS A 50 -25.78 -6.28 -2.50
C LYS A 50 -27.28 -6.28 -2.17
N SER A 51 -27.63 -6.67 -0.95
CA SER A 51 -29.02 -6.75 -0.50
C SER A 51 -29.72 -5.40 -0.57
N PHE A 52 -29.01 -4.33 -0.21
CA PHE A 52 -29.52 -2.96 -0.28
C PHE A 52 -29.82 -2.53 -1.72
N LEU A 53 -28.93 -2.81 -2.67
CA LEU A 53 -29.14 -2.46 -4.07
C LEU A 53 -30.27 -3.29 -4.72
N ILE A 54 -30.38 -4.58 -4.38
CA ILE A 54 -31.50 -5.44 -4.82
C ILE A 54 -32.84 -4.91 -4.26
N TYR A 55 -32.86 -4.44 -3.02
CA TYR A 55 -34.05 -3.81 -2.44
C TYR A 55 -34.49 -2.57 -3.23
N TYR A 56 -33.53 -1.70 -3.58
CA TYR A 56 -33.83 -0.49 -4.37
C TYR A 56 -34.31 -0.83 -5.78
N SER A 57 -33.67 -1.80 -6.44
CA SER A 57 -34.09 -2.32 -7.74
C SER A 57 -35.54 -2.82 -7.71
N ASN A 58 -35.88 -3.69 -6.75
CA ASN A 58 -37.22 -4.24 -6.63
C ASN A 58 -38.29 -3.19 -6.31
N THR A 59 -37.99 -2.29 -5.39
CA THR A 59 -38.98 -1.34 -4.86
C THR A 59 -39.20 -0.16 -5.81
N PHE A 60 -38.15 0.31 -6.47
CA PHE A 60 -38.16 1.58 -7.19
C PHE A 60 -37.83 1.46 -8.68
N CYS A 61 -37.43 0.29 -9.18
CA CYS A 61 -37.25 0.05 -10.61
C CYS A 61 -38.28 -0.94 -11.17
N ASP A 62 -39.41 -1.11 -10.48
CA ASP A 62 -40.56 -1.95 -10.84
C ASP A 62 -40.16 -3.42 -11.13
N GLY A 63 -39.12 -3.92 -10.46
CA GLY A 63 -38.64 -5.29 -10.62
C GLY A 63 -38.32 -5.66 -12.07
N LYS A 64 -37.91 -4.68 -12.91
CA LYS A 64 -37.52 -4.93 -14.30
C LYS A 64 -36.56 -6.12 -14.33
N ARG A 65 -36.97 -7.18 -15.04
CA ARG A 65 -36.45 -8.56 -14.98
C ARG A 65 -34.94 -8.75 -15.29
N GLY A 66 -34.16 -7.69 -15.41
CA GLY A 66 -32.71 -7.74 -15.66
C GLY A 66 -31.84 -7.08 -14.59
N LEU A 67 -32.33 -6.09 -13.82
CA LEU A 67 -31.44 -5.33 -12.92
C LEU A 67 -31.00 -6.17 -11.69
N ASP A 68 -31.90 -6.97 -11.13
CA ASP A 68 -31.58 -7.90 -10.03
C ASP A 68 -30.57 -8.96 -10.48
N GLN A 69 -30.76 -9.52 -11.67
CA GLN A 69 -29.82 -10.49 -12.25
C GLN A 69 -28.45 -9.84 -12.48
N PHE A 70 -28.44 -8.62 -13.03
CA PHE A 70 -27.24 -7.83 -13.23
C PHE A 70 -26.47 -7.58 -11.92
N ILE A 71 -27.17 -7.17 -10.85
CA ILE A 71 -26.57 -6.98 -9.52
C ILE A 71 -26.01 -8.32 -9.01
N ASN A 72 -26.78 -9.40 -9.12
CA ASN A 72 -26.36 -10.73 -8.66
C ASN A 72 -25.10 -11.23 -9.37
N ASP A 73 -25.04 -11.09 -10.70
CA ASP A 73 -23.90 -11.53 -11.50
C ASP A 73 -22.64 -10.74 -11.16
N HIS A 74 -22.75 -9.40 -11.07
CA HIS A 74 -21.62 -8.54 -10.76
C HIS A 74 -21.11 -8.75 -9.33
N PHE A 75 -21.99 -8.87 -8.35
CA PHE A 75 -21.56 -9.21 -6.99
C PHE A 75 -20.97 -10.61 -6.91
N GLY A 76 -21.50 -11.58 -7.68
CA GLY A 76 -20.91 -12.90 -7.82
C GLY A 76 -19.45 -12.84 -8.31
N GLU A 77 -19.15 -11.96 -9.26
CA GLU A 77 -17.77 -11.67 -9.70
C GLU A 77 -16.95 -10.95 -8.62
N ILE A 78 -17.51 -9.93 -7.95
CA ILE A 78 -16.84 -9.20 -6.86
C ILE A 78 -16.42 -10.15 -5.74
N PHE A 79 -17.30 -11.07 -5.30
CA PHE A 79 -16.97 -12.05 -4.26
C PHE A 79 -15.83 -12.98 -4.69
N LYS A 80 -15.82 -13.43 -5.95
CA LYS A 80 -14.73 -14.25 -6.50
C LYS A 80 -13.41 -13.47 -6.54
N ILE A 81 -13.45 -12.18 -6.89
CA ILE A 81 -12.28 -11.30 -6.92
C ILE A 81 -11.77 -11.07 -5.50
N PHE A 82 -12.65 -10.73 -4.56
CA PHE A 82 -12.28 -10.51 -3.16
C PHE A 82 -11.65 -11.76 -2.53
N ALA A 83 -12.21 -12.94 -2.77
CA ALA A 83 -11.61 -14.20 -2.33
C ALA A 83 -10.20 -14.45 -2.91
N LYS A 84 -9.87 -13.90 -4.08
CA LYS A 84 -8.50 -13.94 -4.63
C LYS A 84 -7.60 -12.90 -3.97
N ILE A 85 -8.13 -11.71 -3.66
CA ILE A 85 -7.42 -10.66 -2.92
C ILE A 85 -7.01 -11.16 -1.53
N GLU A 86 -7.94 -11.79 -0.79
CA GLU A 86 -7.66 -12.36 0.54
C GLU A 86 -6.59 -13.46 0.51
N LYS A 87 -6.55 -14.23 -0.58
CA LYS A 87 -5.55 -15.29 -0.78
C LYS A 87 -4.21 -14.78 -1.32
N SER A 88 -4.11 -13.50 -1.67
CA SER A 88 -2.87 -12.92 -2.18
C SER A 88 -1.83 -12.84 -1.07
N ASP A 89 -0.62 -13.31 -1.35
CA ASP A 89 0.49 -13.25 -0.40
C ASP A 89 0.91 -11.81 -0.07
N HIS A 90 0.57 -10.87 -0.94
CA HIS A 90 0.96 -9.47 -0.82
C HIS A 90 -0.06 -8.62 -0.03
N ILE A 91 -1.22 -9.17 0.36
CA ILE A 91 -2.29 -8.40 1.02
C ILE A 91 -1.81 -7.75 2.33
N SER A 92 -1.02 -8.48 3.11
CA SER A 92 -0.43 -7.99 4.37
C SER A 92 0.58 -6.86 4.13
N SER A 93 1.28 -6.89 3.00
CA SER A 93 2.29 -5.91 2.65
C SER A 93 1.70 -4.57 2.20
N VAL A 94 0.47 -4.58 1.70
CA VAL A 94 -0.23 -3.37 1.25
C VAL A 94 -1.14 -2.76 2.31
N GLY A 95 -1.36 -3.42 3.46
CA GLY A 95 -2.18 -2.87 4.55
C GLY A 95 -3.09 -3.86 5.26
N GLY A 96 -3.22 -5.10 4.77
CA GLY A 96 -4.08 -6.12 5.36
C GLY A 96 -5.57 -5.77 5.24
N PHE A 97 -6.00 -5.41 4.03
CA PHE A 97 -7.31 -4.80 3.79
C PHE A 97 -8.48 -5.77 3.87
N ASP A 98 -9.63 -5.24 4.31
CA ASP A 98 -10.92 -5.91 4.25
C ASP A 98 -11.84 -5.30 3.17
N GLU A 99 -13.06 -5.85 3.04
CA GLU A 99 -14.10 -5.32 2.13
C GLU A 99 -14.41 -3.84 2.38
N GLY A 100 -14.34 -3.42 3.66
CA GLY A 100 -14.59 -2.05 4.10
C GLY A 100 -13.53 -1.09 3.61
N ASP A 101 -12.27 -1.45 3.70
CA ASP A 101 -11.17 -0.63 3.19
C ASP A 101 -11.30 -0.38 1.70
N ILE A 102 -11.48 -1.46 0.91
CA ILE A 102 -11.62 -1.36 -0.55
C ILE A 102 -12.89 -0.56 -0.91
N PHE A 103 -13.99 -0.78 -0.20
CA PHE A 103 -15.22 0.00 -0.38
C PHE A 103 -15.00 1.49 -0.13
N ARG A 104 -14.27 1.88 0.91
CA ARG A 104 -13.98 3.30 1.20
C ARG A 104 -13.08 3.93 0.14
N TYR A 105 -12.12 3.18 -0.40
CA TYR A 105 -11.30 3.67 -1.52
C TYR A 105 -12.14 3.87 -2.78
N HIS A 106 -13.02 2.91 -3.12
CA HIS A 106 -13.95 3.04 -4.23
C HIS A 106 -14.88 4.26 -4.05
N ALA A 107 -15.51 4.40 -2.88
CA ALA A 107 -16.41 5.52 -2.57
C ALA A 107 -15.70 6.89 -2.68
N GLY A 108 -14.40 6.94 -2.44
CA GLY A 108 -13.57 8.13 -2.58
C GLY A 108 -12.81 8.25 -3.89
N SER A 109 -13.12 7.43 -4.91
CA SER A 109 -12.35 7.37 -6.16
C SER A 109 -13.02 8.05 -7.35
N GLN A 110 -14.30 8.41 -7.25
CA GLN A 110 -15.01 9.12 -8.32
C GLN A 110 -16.29 9.81 -7.81
N ARG A 111 -16.85 10.67 -8.66
CA ARG A 111 -18.16 11.28 -8.47
C ARG A 111 -19.18 10.48 -9.29
N PHE A 112 -20.19 9.93 -8.63
CA PHE A 112 -21.30 9.27 -9.31
C PHE A 112 -22.41 10.28 -9.60
N ASP A 113 -23.00 10.19 -10.78
CA ASP A 113 -24.07 11.10 -11.18
C ASP A 113 -25.28 11.00 -10.24
N GLY A 114 -25.73 12.17 -9.77
CA GLY A 114 -26.94 12.27 -8.95
C GLY A 114 -26.72 12.10 -7.44
N ILE A 115 -25.48 11.92 -6.97
CA ILE A 115 -25.15 11.90 -5.53
C ILE A 115 -23.96 12.80 -5.19
N GLU A 116 -23.88 13.21 -3.93
CA GLU A 116 -22.68 13.87 -3.41
C GLU A 116 -21.48 12.92 -3.34
N PHE A 117 -20.27 13.48 -3.40
CA PHE A 117 -19.03 12.71 -3.24
C PHE A 117 -19.00 12.01 -1.88
N LEU A 118 -18.79 10.70 -1.89
CA LEU A 118 -18.91 9.85 -0.70
C LEU A 118 -17.61 9.77 0.11
N GLY A 119 -16.48 10.10 -0.50
CA GLY A 119 -15.16 9.95 0.08
C GLY A 119 -14.82 10.99 1.16
N HIS A 120 -14.18 10.54 2.23
CA HIS A 120 -13.49 11.40 3.19
C HIS A 120 -12.38 10.60 3.89
N TYR A 121 -11.22 11.22 4.12
CA TYR A 121 -10.03 10.54 4.68
C TYR A 121 -10.21 10.00 6.11
N GLU A 122 -11.21 10.49 6.85
CA GLU A 122 -11.58 10.03 8.20
C GLU A 122 -12.91 9.27 8.25
N ALA A 123 -13.58 9.06 7.11
CA ALA A 123 -14.83 8.32 7.12
C ALA A 123 -14.58 6.86 7.49
N SER A 124 -15.39 6.34 8.41
CA SER A 124 -15.45 4.90 8.69
C SER A 124 -16.32 4.20 7.65
N THR A 125 -16.18 2.87 7.55
CA THR A 125 -16.98 2.05 6.62
C THR A 125 -18.47 2.28 6.83
N ASP A 126 -18.93 2.25 8.09
CA ASP A 126 -20.33 2.48 8.44
C ASP A 126 -20.80 3.87 8.03
N LYS A 127 -20.00 4.92 8.29
CA LYS A 127 -20.36 6.29 7.90
C LYS A 127 -20.45 6.44 6.38
N THR A 128 -19.51 5.85 5.64
CA THR A 128 -19.54 5.85 4.16
C THR A 128 -20.76 5.10 3.64
N TYR A 129 -21.10 3.96 4.24
CA TYR A 129 -22.25 3.15 3.87
C TYR A 129 -23.58 3.86 4.17
N GLU A 130 -23.73 4.47 5.34
CA GLU A 130 -24.92 5.26 5.69
C GLU A 130 -25.06 6.49 4.78
N LYS A 131 -23.95 7.18 4.45
CA LYS A 131 -23.99 8.28 3.49
C LYS A 131 -24.47 7.80 2.11
N LEU A 132 -23.98 6.66 1.62
CA LEU A 132 -24.47 6.07 0.38
C LEU A 132 -25.98 5.80 0.44
N LYS A 133 -26.49 5.25 1.55
CA LYS A 133 -27.94 5.02 1.72
C LYS A 133 -28.74 6.31 1.64
N ASP A 134 -28.27 7.36 2.31
CA ASP A 134 -28.96 8.65 2.35
C ASP A 134 -28.95 9.35 1.00
N GLU A 135 -27.85 9.24 0.25
CA GLU A 135 -27.77 9.76 -1.11
C GLU A 135 -28.67 8.99 -2.09
N LEU A 136 -28.75 7.65 -1.99
CA LEU A 136 -29.65 6.85 -2.85
C LEU A 136 -31.13 7.24 -2.69
N LYS A 137 -31.56 7.65 -1.49
CA LYS A 137 -32.94 8.14 -1.25
C LYS A 137 -33.26 9.40 -2.05
N LYS A 138 -32.25 10.20 -2.42
CA LYS A 138 -32.40 11.47 -3.13
C LYS A 138 -32.44 11.29 -4.65
N ILE A 139 -31.98 10.14 -5.16
CA ILE A 139 -31.95 9.86 -6.60
C ILE A 139 -33.37 9.71 -7.13
N LYS A 140 -33.66 10.36 -8.26
CA LYS A 140 -34.97 10.27 -8.93
C LYS A 140 -35.19 8.85 -9.43
N LYS A 141 -36.44 8.34 -9.29
CA LYS A 141 -36.85 7.00 -9.79
C LYS A 141 -36.42 6.76 -11.24
N SER A 142 -36.52 7.79 -12.09
CA SER A 142 -36.18 7.72 -13.52
C SER A 142 -34.69 7.50 -13.83
N THR A 143 -33.78 7.86 -12.91
CA THR A 143 -32.32 7.74 -13.10
C THR A 143 -31.67 6.71 -12.17
N LEU A 144 -32.46 6.09 -11.29
CA LEU A 144 -31.98 5.13 -10.31
C LEU A 144 -31.42 3.86 -10.97
N GLU A 145 -32.07 3.36 -12.01
CA GLU A 145 -31.61 2.17 -12.75
C GLU A 145 -30.21 2.38 -13.35
N SER A 146 -30.01 3.50 -14.07
CA SER A 146 -28.70 3.85 -14.65
C SER A 146 -27.64 4.09 -13.57
N PHE A 147 -28.03 4.70 -12.45
CA PHE A 147 -27.12 4.88 -11.32
C PHE A 147 -26.65 3.54 -10.76
N ILE A 148 -27.58 2.61 -10.47
CA ILE A 148 -27.25 1.28 -9.91
C ILE A 148 -26.34 0.52 -10.88
N GLN A 149 -26.66 0.52 -12.17
CA GLN A 149 -25.82 -0.16 -13.18
C GLN A 149 -24.40 0.42 -13.22
N SER A 150 -24.27 1.75 -13.25
CA SER A 150 -22.98 2.43 -13.25
C SER A 150 -22.17 2.13 -11.98
N TYR A 151 -22.82 2.28 -10.81
CA TYR A 151 -22.20 2.04 -9.50
C TYR A 151 -21.68 0.61 -9.35
N VAL A 152 -22.51 -0.39 -9.68
CA VAL A 152 -22.14 -1.81 -9.54
C VAL A 152 -21.06 -2.21 -10.55
N SER A 153 -21.12 -1.69 -11.78
CA SER A 153 -20.07 -1.93 -12.77
C SER A 153 -18.73 -1.37 -12.32
N ASP A 154 -18.72 -0.13 -11.83
CA ASP A 154 -17.48 0.49 -11.37
C ASP A 154 -16.93 -0.18 -10.12
N LEU A 155 -17.78 -0.54 -9.16
CA LEU A 155 -17.36 -1.28 -7.97
C LEU A 155 -16.63 -2.58 -8.37
N LYS A 156 -17.17 -3.30 -9.34
CA LYS A 156 -16.52 -4.50 -9.88
C LYS A 156 -15.16 -4.19 -10.51
N ASN A 157 -15.10 -3.18 -11.38
CA ASN A 157 -13.85 -2.76 -12.03
C ASN A 157 -12.81 -2.32 -11.01
N PHE A 158 -13.22 -1.68 -9.92
CA PHE A 158 -12.35 -1.25 -8.84
C PHE A 158 -11.74 -2.45 -8.10
N TYR A 159 -12.54 -3.44 -7.74
CA TYR A 159 -12.04 -4.68 -7.13
C TYR A 159 -11.10 -5.43 -8.09
N GLN A 160 -11.43 -5.50 -9.38
CA GLN A 160 -10.57 -6.13 -10.38
C GLN A 160 -9.23 -5.40 -10.52
N ALA A 161 -9.24 -4.07 -10.66
CA ALA A 161 -8.02 -3.26 -10.75
C ALA A 161 -7.17 -3.39 -9.48
N PHE A 162 -7.79 -3.49 -8.31
CA PHE A 162 -7.08 -3.76 -7.06
C PHE A 162 -6.35 -5.11 -7.09
N LEU A 163 -7.04 -6.19 -7.51
CA LEU A 163 -6.43 -7.52 -7.66
C LEU A 163 -5.30 -7.52 -8.69
N ASP A 164 -5.48 -6.80 -9.80
CA ASP A 164 -4.47 -6.69 -10.86
C ASP A 164 -3.21 -5.97 -10.32
N LEU A 165 -3.38 -4.92 -9.50
CA LEU A 165 -2.27 -4.20 -8.90
C LEU A 165 -1.48 -5.10 -7.93
N LEU A 166 -2.18 -5.94 -7.17
CA LEU A 166 -1.52 -6.94 -6.31
C LEU A 166 -0.75 -7.97 -7.13
N SER A 167 -1.32 -8.42 -8.24
CA SER A 167 -0.68 -9.41 -9.12
C SER A 167 0.57 -8.84 -9.81
N GLU A 168 0.58 -7.54 -10.07
CA GLU A 168 1.73 -6.83 -10.67
C GLU A 168 2.95 -6.73 -9.74
N ILE A 169 2.79 -6.93 -8.43
CA ILE A 169 3.93 -7.00 -7.49
C ILE A 169 4.90 -8.11 -7.91
N ASP A 170 4.39 -9.21 -8.47
CA ASP A 170 5.21 -10.34 -8.89
C ASP A 170 5.77 -10.22 -10.31
N THR A 171 5.37 -9.21 -11.09
CA THR A 171 5.70 -9.12 -12.52
C THR A 171 6.30 -7.78 -12.93
N ASN A 172 6.15 -6.73 -12.13
CA ASN A 172 6.68 -5.40 -12.38
C ASN A 172 7.64 -4.97 -11.24
N PRO A 173 8.91 -4.66 -11.54
CA PRO A 173 9.90 -4.28 -10.51
C PRO A 173 9.56 -2.93 -9.84
N THR A 174 8.97 -1.98 -10.56
CA THR A 174 8.49 -0.71 -9.99
C THR A 174 7.35 -0.97 -9.01
N THR A 175 6.32 -1.73 -9.41
CA THR A 175 5.21 -2.09 -8.52
C THR A 175 5.69 -2.83 -7.28
N LEU A 176 6.63 -3.78 -7.42
CA LEU A 176 7.27 -4.46 -6.29
C LEU A 176 7.91 -3.47 -5.33
N LYS A 177 8.78 -2.57 -5.83
CA LYS A 177 9.45 -1.59 -4.98
C LYS A 177 8.46 -0.66 -4.28
N VAL A 178 7.44 -0.18 -4.97
CA VAL A 178 6.45 0.77 -4.44
C VAL A 178 5.52 0.12 -3.41
N MET A 179 4.96 -1.04 -3.73
CA MET A 179 3.92 -1.68 -2.90
C MET A 179 4.52 -2.50 -1.76
N LEU A 180 5.65 -3.19 -1.99
CA LEU A 180 6.21 -4.14 -1.04
C LEU A 180 7.40 -3.59 -0.23
N ILE A 181 8.35 -2.92 -0.89
CA ILE A 181 9.55 -2.37 -0.21
C ILE A 181 9.23 -1.05 0.46
N ASN A 182 8.64 -0.10 -0.27
CA ASN A 182 8.24 1.18 0.30
C ASN A 182 7.00 1.04 1.19
N LYS A 183 6.04 0.19 0.80
CA LYS A 183 4.70 0.11 1.43
C LYS A 183 4.00 1.47 1.38
N ILE A 184 3.52 1.82 0.20
CA ILE A 184 2.83 3.10 -0.04
C ILE A 184 1.62 3.27 0.90
N ASN A 185 1.36 4.50 1.34
CA ASN A 185 0.25 4.78 2.24
C ASN A 185 -1.11 4.46 1.60
N PRO A 186 -2.01 3.75 2.31
CA PRO A 186 -3.34 3.41 1.79
C PRO A 186 -4.21 4.59 1.37
N LEU A 187 -3.94 5.80 1.88
CA LEU A 187 -4.66 7.01 1.50
C LEU A 187 -4.55 7.38 0.01
N PHE A 188 -3.57 6.82 -0.72
CA PHE A 188 -3.42 7.03 -2.16
C PHE A 188 -4.24 6.05 -3.01
N PHE A 189 -4.82 4.99 -2.42
CA PHE A 189 -5.43 3.90 -3.21
C PHE A 189 -6.67 4.32 -3.99
N ASN A 190 -7.42 5.31 -3.50
CA ASN A 190 -8.53 5.87 -4.28
C ASN A 190 -8.06 6.41 -5.63
N SER A 191 -6.91 7.09 -5.66
CA SER A 191 -6.31 7.70 -6.85
C SER A 191 -5.55 6.67 -7.70
N LEU A 192 -4.74 5.81 -7.06
CA LEU A 192 -3.97 4.77 -7.73
C LEU A 192 -4.87 3.80 -8.50
N ILE A 193 -5.91 3.27 -7.83
CA ILE A 193 -6.81 2.30 -8.45
C ILE A 193 -7.65 2.99 -9.54
N ARG A 194 -8.07 4.24 -9.34
CA ARG A 194 -8.80 4.99 -10.38
C ARG A 194 -7.96 5.17 -11.65
N LEU A 195 -6.70 5.57 -11.51
CA LEU A 195 -5.77 5.64 -12.65
C LEU A 195 -5.62 4.28 -13.32
N LYS A 196 -5.57 3.20 -12.54
CA LYS A 196 -5.44 1.84 -13.09
C LYS A 196 -6.67 1.42 -13.88
N ILE A 197 -7.88 1.66 -13.37
CA ILE A 197 -9.14 1.43 -14.10
C ILE A 197 -9.12 2.16 -15.46
N ASN A 198 -8.55 3.38 -15.47
CA ASN A 198 -8.48 4.22 -16.66
C ASN A 198 -7.25 3.92 -17.55
N ASN A 199 -6.43 2.91 -17.23
CA ASN A 199 -5.19 2.57 -17.93
C ASN A 199 -4.14 3.71 -17.96
N GLU A 200 -4.13 4.55 -16.93
CA GLU A 200 -3.25 5.72 -16.81
C GLU A 200 -2.17 5.56 -15.74
N LEU A 201 -2.21 4.48 -14.96
CA LEU A 201 -1.20 4.17 -13.94
C LEU A 201 0.02 3.50 -14.57
N ASP A 202 1.07 4.29 -14.82
CA ASP A 202 2.37 3.81 -15.29
C ASP A 202 3.45 3.88 -14.20
N ASP A 203 4.62 3.35 -14.53
CA ASP A 203 5.81 3.32 -13.68
C ASP A 203 6.27 4.72 -13.23
N GLU A 204 6.11 5.74 -14.06
CA GLU A 204 6.48 7.12 -13.73
C GLU A 204 5.54 7.67 -12.65
N THR A 205 4.23 7.51 -12.85
CA THR A 205 3.22 7.92 -11.88
C THR A 205 3.35 7.15 -10.56
N LEU A 206 3.62 5.84 -10.58
CA LEU A 206 3.90 5.04 -9.38
C LEU A 206 5.11 5.58 -8.59
N ARG A 207 6.19 5.94 -9.29
CA ARG A 207 7.37 6.57 -8.66
C ARG A 207 7.02 7.93 -8.07
N LEU A 208 6.23 8.75 -8.76
CA LEU A 208 5.78 10.04 -8.26
C LEU A 208 4.95 9.89 -6.97
N PHE A 209 3.99 8.95 -6.95
CA PHE A 209 3.22 8.61 -5.75
C PHE A 209 4.12 8.21 -4.58
N THR A 210 5.16 7.44 -4.85
CA THR A 210 6.10 7.02 -3.81
C THR A 210 6.93 8.18 -3.27
N LYS A 211 7.41 9.08 -4.15
CA LYS A 211 8.10 10.30 -3.72
C LYS A 211 7.19 11.20 -2.88
N THR A 212 5.93 11.35 -3.30
CA THR A 212 4.91 12.10 -2.54
C THR A 212 4.62 11.43 -1.20
N ASP A 213 4.48 10.12 -1.14
CA ASP A 213 4.32 9.36 0.10
C ASP A 213 5.50 9.56 1.06
N ILE A 214 6.73 9.55 0.51
CA ILE A 214 7.92 9.81 1.30
C ILE A 214 7.87 11.21 1.89
N VAL A 215 7.58 12.24 1.10
CA VAL A 215 7.51 13.62 1.59
C VAL A 215 6.35 13.80 2.58
N LEU A 216 5.15 13.32 2.27
CA LEU A 216 3.95 13.59 3.09
C LEU A 216 3.85 12.72 4.36
N PHE A 217 4.43 11.52 4.41
CA PHE A 217 4.20 10.60 5.53
C PHE A 217 5.45 10.08 6.22
N LYS A 218 6.53 9.84 5.47
CA LYS A 218 7.72 9.18 6.02
C LYS A 218 8.76 10.19 6.49
N ALA A 219 9.05 11.17 5.64
CA ALA A 219 10.09 12.17 5.85
C ALA A 219 9.56 13.58 6.17
N GLY A 220 8.26 13.86 6.00
CA GLY A 220 7.66 15.16 6.33
C GLY A 220 6.55 15.10 7.38
N LYS A 221 5.54 15.96 7.19
CA LYS A 221 4.41 16.17 8.12
C LYS A 221 3.23 15.35 7.63
N LYS A 222 2.72 14.41 8.43
CA LYS A 222 1.64 13.46 8.08
C LYS A 222 0.38 14.14 7.48
N MET A 223 0.37 14.38 6.17
CA MET A 223 -0.64 15.18 5.47
C MET A 223 -1.75 14.30 4.86
N ARG A 224 -2.63 13.79 5.73
CA ARG A 224 -3.68 12.82 5.35
C ARG A 224 -4.69 13.38 4.36
N THR A 225 -5.22 14.58 4.62
CA THR A 225 -6.20 15.25 3.78
C THR A 225 -5.65 15.50 2.38
N THR A 226 -4.41 16.01 2.29
CA THR A 226 -3.74 16.28 1.01
C THR A 226 -3.62 15.02 0.17
N ALA A 227 -3.14 13.91 0.74
CA ALA A 227 -2.98 12.66 0.02
C ALA A 227 -4.31 12.11 -0.51
N TYR A 228 -5.36 12.14 0.32
CA TYR A 228 -6.68 11.63 -0.06
C TYR A 228 -7.35 12.48 -1.15
N ASN A 229 -7.23 13.81 -1.06
CA ASN A 229 -7.89 14.76 -1.97
C ASN A 229 -7.18 14.91 -3.32
N LEU A 230 -6.04 14.25 -3.54
CA LEU A 230 -5.41 14.17 -4.86
C LEU A 230 -6.38 13.69 -5.95
N ILE A 231 -7.32 12.81 -5.59
CA ILE A 231 -8.38 12.35 -6.50
C ILE A 231 -9.22 13.51 -7.06
N GLU A 232 -9.47 14.57 -6.30
CA GLU A 232 -10.28 15.69 -6.76
C GLU A 232 -9.60 16.39 -7.94
N LYS A 233 -8.27 16.56 -7.87
CA LYS A 233 -7.48 17.14 -8.97
C LYS A 233 -7.42 16.23 -10.17
N TYR A 234 -7.37 14.92 -9.95
CA TYR A 234 -7.51 13.95 -11.02
C TYR A 234 -8.88 14.07 -11.73
N LEU A 235 -9.98 14.14 -10.97
CA LEU A 235 -11.33 14.25 -11.54
C LEU A 235 -11.58 15.59 -12.24
N GLU A 236 -10.91 16.67 -11.82
CA GLU A 236 -11.04 18.00 -12.43
C GLU A 236 -10.19 18.19 -13.68
N LYS A 237 -8.97 17.65 -13.69
CA LYS A 237 -7.92 18.00 -14.67
C LYS A 237 -7.14 16.79 -15.21
N GLY A 238 -7.59 15.57 -14.92
CA GLY A 238 -6.94 14.32 -15.33
C GLY A 238 -5.58 14.09 -14.69
N LYS A 239 -4.80 13.19 -15.31
CA LYS A 239 -3.47 12.79 -14.86
C LYS A 239 -2.51 13.97 -14.66
N GLU A 240 -2.53 14.95 -15.56
CA GLU A 240 -1.65 16.13 -15.46
C GLU A 240 -2.02 17.03 -14.28
N GLY A 241 -3.32 17.19 -14.00
CA GLY A 241 -3.79 17.91 -12.80
C GLY A 241 -3.33 17.25 -11.50
N LEU A 242 -3.42 15.92 -11.44
CA LEU A 242 -2.93 15.12 -10.32
C LEU A 242 -1.42 15.29 -10.13
N LYS A 243 -0.62 15.11 -11.19
CA LYS A 243 0.84 15.30 -11.13
C LYS A 243 1.21 16.71 -10.65
N SER A 244 0.56 17.72 -11.20
CA SER A 244 0.77 19.13 -10.82
C SER A 244 0.49 19.37 -9.33
N GLU A 245 -0.58 18.80 -8.81
CA GLU A 245 -0.92 18.92 -7.39
C GLU A 245 0.12 18.23 -6.50
N MET A 246 0.54 17.01 -6.85
CA MET A 246 1.57 16.28 -6.10
C MET A 246 2.88 17.07 -6.00
N ILE A 247 3.29 17.70 -7.10
CA ILE A 247 4.45 18.60 -7.16
C ILE A 247 4.24 19.82 -6.26
N ALA A 248 3.11 20.51 -6.40
CA ALA A 248 2.80 21.72 -5.64
C ALA A 248 2.76 21.47 -4.12
N GLN A 249 2.28 20.31 -3.69
CA GLN A 249 2.22 19.94 -2.27
C GLN A 249 3.58 19.53 -1.70
N CYS A 250 4.51 19.03 -2.52
CA CYS A 250 5.80 18.52 -2.04
C CYS A 250 6.96 19.53 -2.15
N ARG A 251 6.91 20.47 -3.10
CA ARG A 251 8.04 21.36 -3.48
C ARG A 251 8.75 22.05 -2.31
N ASN A 252 8.01 22.50 -1.30
CA ASN A 252 8.58 23.28 -0.20
C ASN A 252 9.15 22.38 0.92
N ASP A 253 8.85 21.09 0.91
CA ASP A 253 9.23 20.14 1.96
C ASP A 253 10.36 19.20 1.53
N ILE A 254 10.82 19.25 0.27
CA ILE A 254 11.90 18.37 -0.23
C ILE A 254 13.21 18.55 0.53
N GLY A 255 13.55 19.78 0.93
CA GLY A 255 14.77 20.06 1.69
C GLY A 255 14.73 19.46 3.09
N LEU A 256 13.59 19.60 3.78
CA LEU A 256 13.37 19.01 5.09
C LEU A 256 13.32 17.48 5.02
N ALA A 257 12.62 16.93 4.03
CA ALA A 257 12.55 15.50 3.79
C ALA A 257 13.94 14.92 3.53
N SER A 258 14.76 15.60 2.72
CA SER A 258 16.13 15.19 2.42
C SER A 258 17.02 15.21 3.66
N LEU A 259 16.94 16.26 4.47
CA LEU A 259 17.69 16.34 5.74
C LEU A 259 17.31 15.20 6.68
N LYS A 260 16.01 14.88 6.78
CA LYS A 260 15.53 13.79 7.65
C LYS A 260 15.95 12.41 7.14
N LEU A 261 15.93 12.21 5.82
CA LEU A 261 16.38 10.98 5.17
C LEU A 261 17.87 10.70 5.40
N VAL A 262 18.69 11.75 5.57
CA VAL A 262 20.11 11.62 5.89
C VAL A 262 20.33 11.49 7.39
N ASN A 263 19.78 12.40 8.20
CA ASN A 263 20.13 12.50 9.61
C ASN A 263 19.42 11.48 10.51
N ASN A 264 18.28 10.93 10.07
CA ASN A 264 17.45 10.05 10.88
C ASN A 264 17.06 8.75 10.13
N ALA A 265 17.92 8.32 9.21
CA ALA A 265 17.67 7.21 8.30
C ALA A 265 17.28 5.91 9.02
N SER A 266 17.88 5.63 10.18
CA SER A 266 17.61 4.40 10.95
C SER A 266 16.15 4.28 11.39
N ASN A 267 15.49 5.41 11.66
CA ASN A 267 14.11 5.47 12.13
C ASN A 267 13.07 5.56 10.99
N LEU A 268 13.50 5.66 9.74
CA LEU A 268 12.58 5.83 8.60
C LEU A 268 12.23 4.49 7.96
N SER A 269 10.93 4.28 7.71
CA SER A 269 10.44 3.05 7.05
C SER A 269 10.79 3.00 5.56
N CYS A 270 11.02 4.15 4.91
CA CYS A 270 11.40 4.21 3.49
C CYS A 270 12.89 4.03 3.22
N PHE A 271 13.73 3.81 4.23
CA PHE A 271 15.18 3.68 4.06
C PHE A 271 15.53 2.65 2.97
N HIS A 272 14.95 1.46 3.02
CA HIS A 272 15.26 0.40 2.05
C HIS A 272 14.91 0.81 0.63
N TYR A 273 13.71 1.37 0.41
CA TYR A 273 13.31 1.86 -0.91
C TYR A 273 14.33 2.88 -1.45
N VAL A 274 14.64 3.89 -0.65
CA VAL A 274 15.57 4.95 -1.04
C VAL A 274 16.98 4.41 -1.27
N PHE A 275 17.43 3.46 -0.45
CA PHE A 275 18.70 2.77 -0.62
C PHE A 275 18.76 2.01 -1.96
N PHE A 276 17.73 1.24 -2.31
CA PHE A 276 17.68 0.53 -3.59
C PHE A 276 17.60 1.48 -4.79
N GLU A 277 16.85 2.58 -4.68
CA GLU A 277 16.75 3.58 -5.74
C GLU A 277 18.07 4.32 -5.99
N LYS A 278 18.93 4.50 -4.98
CA LYS A 278 20.25 5.11 -5.17
C LYS A 278 21.31 4.10 -5.61
N ASN A 279 21.36 2.96 -4.94
CA ASN A 279 22.53 2.08 -4.97
C ASN A 279 22.34 0.81 -5.81
N CYS A 280 21.12 0.54 -6.26
CA CYS A 280 20.74 -0.75 -6.85
C CYS A 280 19.71 -0.59 -7.98
N GLN A 281 19.86 0.45 -8.81
CA GLN A 281 18.95 0.73 -9.92
C GLN A 281 18.97 -0.39 -10.97
N GLU A 282 20.10 -1.09 -11.08
CA GLU A 282 20.33 -2.20 -11.99
C GLU A 282 19.63 -3.50 -11.59
N MET A 283 19.10 -3.59 -10.36
CA MET A 283 18.43 -4.81 -9.89
C MET A 283 17.13 -5.03 -10.65
N GLY A 284 17.09 -6.11 -11.43
CA GLY A 284 15.88 -6.56 -12.11
C GLY A 284 14.92 -7.26 -11.15
N LEU A 285 13.73 -7.61 -11.67
CA LEU A 285 12.70 -8.31 -10.90
C LEU A 285 13.21 -9.61 -10.27
N ALA A 286 14.04 -10.37 -10.99
CA ALA A 286 14.59 -11.63 -10.49
C ALA A 286 15.47 -11.43 -9.25
N ASP A 287 16.27 -10.36 -9.22
CA ASP A 287 17.12 -10.06 -8.07
C ASP A 287 16.30 -9.53 -6.88
N LEU A 288 15.31 -8.68 -7.15
CA LEU A 288 14.38 -8.19 -6.12
C LEU A 288 13.60 -9.33 -5.46
N LYS A 289 13.19 -10.34 -6.23
CA LYS A 289 12.50 -11.53 -5.69
C LYS A 289 13.35 -12.34 -4.71
N LYS A 290 14.68 -12.36 -4.88
CA LYS A 290 15.58 -13.04 -3.93
C LYS A 290 15.58 -12.38 -2.55
N LEU A 291 15.24 -11.09 -2.48
CA LEU A 291 15.18 -10.33 -1.21
C LEU A 291 13.91 -10.62 -0.39
N ILE A 292 13.02 -11.49 -0.89
CA ILE A 292 11.70 -11.76 -0.32
C ILE A 292 11.60 -13.29 -0.04
N PRO A 293 12.45 -13.85 0.84
CA PRO A 293 12.37 -15.26 1.19
C PRO A 293 11.04 -15.54 1.89
N GLY A 294 10.21 -16.42 1.31
CA GLY A 294 8.91 -16.75 1.89
C GLY A 294 7.88 -15.62 1.80
N LYS A 295 7.91 -14.81 0.73
CA LYS A 295 6.88 -13.80 0.39
C LYS A 295 6.84 -12.58 1.33
N GLN A 296 7.83 -12.42 2.23
CA GLN A 296 8.00 -11.23 3.04
C GLN A 296 9.35 -10.56 2.79
N PHE A 297 9.34 -9.24 2.69
CA PHE A 297 10.56 -8.45 2.58
C PHE A 297 11.36 -8.53 3.89
N SER A 298 12.57 -9.11 3.84
CA SER A 298 13.34 -9.51 5.04
C SER A 298 14.64 -8.73 5.23
N GLN A 299 14.72 -7.51 4.71
CA GLN A 299 15.87 -6.65 4.88
C GLN A 299 15.80 -5.90 6.22
N GLU A 300 16.96 -5.70 6.83
CA GLU A 300 17.16 -4.92 8.06
C GLU A 300 18.18 -3.80 7.81
N LYS A 301 18.14 -2.78 8.66
CA LYS A 301 19.08 -1.66 8.58
C LYS A 301 20.32 -2.04 9.36
N GLU A 302 21.40 -2.35 8.65
CA GLU A 302 22.69 -2.66 9.27
C GLU A 302 23.50 -1.40 9.47
N HIS A 303 24.01 -1.20 10.69
CA HIS A 303 24.99 -0.17 11.01
C HIS A 303 26.39 -0.63 10.61
N ILE A 304 27.07 0.06 9.71
CA ILE A 304 28.44 -0.29 9.30
C ILE A 304 29.38 -0.19 10.51
N ILE A 305 29.44 0.99 11.13
CA ILE A 305 30.08 1.18 12.44
C ILE A 305 29.15 0.61 13.51
N PRO A 306 29.60 -0.37 14.32
CA PRO A 306 28.81 -1.03 15.35
C PRO A 306 28.15 -0.07 16.35
N ILE A 307 26.89 -0.35 16.70
CA ILE A 307 26.13 0.49 17.62
C ILE A 307 26.63 0.36 19.07
N ASN A 308 27.14 -0.81 19.46
CA ASN A 308 27.70 -1.03 20.79
C ASN A 308 28.89 -0.11 21.14
N LEU A 309 29.55 0.50 20.14
CA LEU A 309 30.62 1.48 20.37
C LEU A 309 30.10 2.75 21.05
N VAL A 310 28.81 3.06 20.93
CA VAL A 310 28.14 4.14 21.67
C VAL A 310 27.91 3.74 23.14
N GLU A 311 27.60 2.47 23.39
CA GLU A 311 27.27 1.96 24.74
C GLU A 311 28.52 1.73 25.58
N GLN A 312 29.64 1.37 24.95
CA GLN A 312 30.92 1.16 25.62
C GLN A 312 31.53 2.49 26.09
N ARG A 313 32.47 2.42 27.04
CA ARG A 313 33.31 3.57 27.37
C ARG A 313 34.07 3.98 26.11
N PHE A 314 34.03 5.26 25.77
CA PHE A 314 34.73 5.82 24.63
C PHE A 314 36.18 5.32 24.60
N SER A 315 36.56 4.66 23.51
CA SER A 315 37.77 3.85 23.44
C SER A 315 38.70 4.32 22.33
N ASN A 316 39.94 3.83 22.34
CA ASN A 316 40.90 4.11 21.27
C ASN A 316 40.38 3.66 19.90
N LYS A 317 39.60 2.57 19.82
CA LYS A 317 38.97 2.12 18.57
C LYS A 317 38.07 3.18 17.95
N THR A 318 37.32 3.93 18.77
CA THR A 318 36.44 5.01 18.29
C THR A 318 37.25 6.20 17.78
N LYS A 319 38.39 6.50 18.42
CA LYS A 319 39.35 7.52 17.94
C LYS A 319 40.03 7.11 16.63
N ASP A 320 40.37 5.83 16.47
CA ASP A 320 40.98 5.29 15.25
C ASP A 320 40.04 5.43 14.04
N LEU A 321 38.71 5.40 14.27
CA LEU A 321 37.68 5.69 13.27
C LEU A 321 37.51 7.20 12.98
N GLY A 322 38.20 8.07 13.72
CA GLY A 322 38.23 9.51 13.52
C GLY A 322 37.18 10.31 14.29
N PHE A 323 36.53 9.73 15.31
CA PHE A 323 35.60 10.47 16.19
C PHE A 323 36.33 11.09 17.38
N GLU A 324 35.88 12.27 17.79
CA GLU A 324 36.52 13.07 18.84
C GLU A 324 36.11 12.62 20.24
N ASP A 325 34.81 12.38 20.41
CA ASP A 325 34.20 11.91 21.65
C ASP A 325 32.93 11.07 21.38
N LYS A 326 32.27 10.65 22.46
CA LYS A 326 31.05 9.84 22.37
C LYS A 326 29.89 10.59 21.71
N LYS A 327 29.77 11.90 21.97
CA LYS A 327 28.68 12.72 21.42
C LYS A 327 28.82 12.87 19.91
N ASP A 328 30.05 13.06 19.44
CA ASP A 328 30.39 13.08 18.03
C ASP A 328 30.02 11.75 17.34
N LEU A 329 30.30 10.58 17.94
CA LEU A 329 29.84 9.30 17.39
C LEU A 329 28.30 9.20 17.35
N GLU A 330 27.63 9.56 18.44
CA GLU A 330 26.16 9.52 18.56
C GLU A 330 25.45 10.34 17.47
N ASP A 331 26.03 11.49 17.09
CA ASP A 331 25.46 12.36 16.08
C ASP A 331 25.48 11.74 14.67
N TYR A 332 26.37 10.77 14.41
CA TYR A 332 26.52 10.12 13.11
C TYR A 332 26.01 8.67 13.05
N ILE A 333 25.91 7.97 14.18
CA ILE A 333 25.65 6.52 14.21
C ILE A 333 24.35 6.13 13.49
N ASN A 334 23.32 6.97 13.58
CA ASN A 334 21.98 6.73 13.02
C ASN A 334 21.73 7.41 11.66
N THR A 335 22.78 8.02 11.09
CA THR A 335 22.69 8.70 9.79
C THR A 335 22.80 7.71 8.64
N TYR A 336 22.30 8.09 7.46
CA TYR A 336 22.31 7.28 6.24
C TYR A 336 23.69 6.71 5.92
N GLY A 337 24.73 7.53 6.07
CA GLY A 337 26.11 7.19 5.72
C GLY A 337 26.61 5.96 6.45
N ASN A 338 26.11 5.71 7.66
CA ASN A 338 26.44 4.53 8.46
C ASN A 338 25.53 3.33 8.21
N LEU A 339 24.55 3.42 7.31
CA LEU A 339 23.56 2.36 7.12
C LEU A 339 23.65 1.69 5.75
N ILE A 340 23.36 0.40 5.72
CA ILE A 340 23.07 -0.36 4.50
C ILE A 340 21.81 -1.23 4.69
N SER A 341 21.15 -1.58 3.59
CA SER A 341 20.08 -2.58 3.61
C SER A 341 20.70 -3.97 3.53
N LEU A 342 20.51 -4.82 4.54
CA LEU A 342 21.11 -6.15 4.61
C LEU A 342 20.08 -7.22 4.95
N GLU A 343 20.25 -8.43 4.43
CA GLU A 343 19.40 -9.57 4.74
C GLU A 343 19.44 -9.88 6.25
N LYS A 344 18.28 -10.08 6.88
CA LYS A 344 18.17 -10.38 8.32
C LYS A 344 19.16 -11.46 8.84
N PRO A 345 19.36 -12.62 8.17
CA PRO A 345 20.34 -13.60 8.63
C PRO A 345 21.79 -13.10 8.58
N LEU A 346 22.12 -12.20 7.65
CA LEU A 346 23.44 -11.59 7.56
C LEU A 346 23.58 -10.43 8.55
N ASN A 347 22.52 -9.64 8.77
CA ASN A 347 22.48 -8.61 9.81
C ASN A 347 22.76 -9.20 11.20
N LEU A 348 22.08 -10.28 11.57
CA LEU A 348 22.32 -10.99 12.83
C LEU A 348 23.76 -11.50 12.97
N LYS A 349 24.40 -11.88 11.86
CA LYS A 349 25.81 -12.29 11.85
C LYS A 349 26.75 -11.10 11.93
N ALA A 350 26.41 -9.97 11.31
CA ALA A 350 27.23 -8.76 11.22
C ALA A 350 27.14 -7.95 12.52
N SER A 351 25.94 -7.50 12.88
CA SER A 351 25.58 -6.90 14.17
C SER A 351 26.68 -6.00 14.76
N ASP A 352 27.29 -6.39 15.87
CA ASP A 352 28.30 -5.60 16.58
C ASP A 352 29.76 -5.99 16.28
N LYS A 353 29.98 -6.78 15.21
CA LYS A 353 31.31 -7.20 14.79
C LYS A 353 32.16 -6.05 14.26
N ASP A 354 33.47 -6.25 14.20
CA ASP A 354 34.34 -5.24 13.62
C ASP A 354 34.21 -5.12 12.09
N LEU A 355 34.83 -4.07 11.53
CA LEU A 355 34.75 -3.75 10.11
C LEU A 355 35.35 -4.83 9.20
N TYR A 356 36.33 -5.61 9.67
CA TYR A 356 36.96 -6.67 8.88
C TYR A 356 36.03 -7.87 8.76
N GLU A 357 35.42 -8.28 9.87
CA GLU A 357 34.45 -9.37 9.87
C GLU A 357 33.19 -9.00 9.06
N LYS A 358 32.71 -7.74 9.20
CA LYS A 358 31.56 -7.26 8.42
C LYS A 358 31.82 -7.26 6.92
N ASP A 359 33.02 -6.85 6.48
CA ASP A 359 33.42 -6.90 5.06
C ASP A 359 33.27 -8.30 4.47
N GLU A 360 33.71 -9.34 5.20
CA GLU A 360 33.58 -10.73 4.74
C GLU A 360 32.12 -11.20 4.72
N ILE A 361 31.31 -10.76 5.68
CA ILE A 361 29.87 -11.09 5.71
C ILE A 361 29.15 -10.45 4.52
N TYR A 362 29.42 -9.18 4.22
CA TYR A 362 28.72 -8.44 3.16
C TYR A 362 28.93 -9.03 1.75
N LYS A 363 30.06 -9.72 1.52
CA LYS A 363 30.32 -10.45 0.26
C LYS A 363 29.32 -11.56 -0.04
N SER A 364 28.60 -12.04 0.97
CA SER A 364 27.55 -13.05 0.83
C SER A 364 26.13 -12.48 0.60
N SER A 365 25.97 -11.15 0.58
CA SER A 365 24.68 -10.50 0.36
C SER A 365 24.19 -10.67 -1.08
N GLU A 366 22.87 -10.83 -1.25
CA GLU A 366 22.22 -10.83 -2.57
C GLU A 366 22.21 -9.42 -3.16
N VAL A 367 22.30 -8.38 -2.31
CA VAL A 367 22.38 -6.98 -2.72
C VAL A 367 23.76 -6.69 -3.36
N PRO A 368 23.83 -6.35 -4.66
CA PRO A 368 25.10 -6.13 -5.35
C PRO A 368 25.99 -5.04 -4.74
N PHE A 369 25.37 -3.96 -4.24
CA PHE A 369 26.08 -2.89 -3.56
C PHE A 369 26.87 -3.39 -2.35
N ASN A 370 26.24 -4.21 -1.50
CA ASN A 370 26.86 -4.71 -0.27
C ASN A 370 28.10 -5.55 -0.56
N ARG A 371 28.05 -6.41 -1.59
CA ARG A 371 29.19 -7.26 -1.97
C ARG A 371 30.44 -6.48 -2.39
N ARG A 372 30.25 -5.25 -2.87
CA ARG A 372 31.32 -4.35 -3.35
C ARG A 372 31.69 -3.29 -2.31
N PHE A 373 30.96 -3.22 -1.20
CA PHE A 373 31.16 -2.20 -0.20
C PHE A 373 32.40 -2.53 0.64
N ASN A 374 33.41 -1.66 0.59
CA ASN A 374 34.64 -1.80 1.37
C ASN A 374 34.41 -1.32 2.81
N ALA A 375 34.09 -2.25 3.72
CA ALA A 375 33.86 -1.91 5.12
C ALA A 375 35.19 -1.68 5.88
N LYS A 376 36.29 -2.30 5.45
CA LYS A 376 37.60 -2.28 6.14
C LYS A 376 38.19 -0.87 6.26
N ASP A 377 38.02 -0.05 5.21
CA ASP A 377 38.51 1.33 5.17
C ASP A 377 37.47 2.36 5.65
N PHE A 378 36.36 1.90 6.24
CA PHE A 378 35.29 2.78 6.67
C PHE A 378 35.65 3.56 7.94
N ASN A 379 35.42 4.88 7.91
CA ASN A 379 35.71 5.79 9.01
C ASN A 379 34.77 7.01 8.95
N LYS A 380 34.88 7.92 9.92
CA LYS A 380 34.05 9.14 10.00
C LYS A 380 34.09 9.97 8.71
N LYS A 381 35.24 10.12 8.05
CA LYS A 381 35.34 10.91 6.81
C LYS A 381 34.54 10.28 5.68
N VAL A 382 34.62 8.96 5.53
CA VAL A 382 33.84 8.22 4.52
C VAL A 382 32.34 8.29 4.82
N LEU A 383 31.96 8.19 6.09
CA LEU A 383 30.58 8.33 6.55
C LEU A 383 30.01 9.71 6.19
N ILE A 384 30.71 10.79 6.52
CA ILE A 384 30.27 12.17 6.23
C ILE A 384 30.12 12.34 4.72
N LYS A 385 31.11 11.88 3.94
CA LYS A 385 31.03 11.94 2.47
C LYS A 385 29.79 11.24 1.93
N ARG A 386 29.44 10.06 2.45
CA ARG A 386 28.20 9.35 2.05
C ARG A 386 26.94 10.11 2.42
N ASN A 387 26.91 10.80 3.56
CA ASN A 387 25.79 11.65 3.95
C ASN A 387 25.62 12.83 2.98
N ASP A 388 26.72 13.49 2.61
CA ASP A 388 26.72 14.62 1.68
C ASP A 388 26.28 14.17 0.28
N GLU A 389 26.89 13.11 -0.26
CA GLU A 389 26.52 12.51 -1.55
C GLU A 389 25.06 12.04 -1.56
N MET A 390 24.54 11.57 -0.43
CA MET A 390 23.14 11.18 -0.30
C MET A 390 22.22 12.40 -0.36
N ARG A 391 22.56 13.47 0.35
CA ARG A 391 21.79 14.71 0.38
C ARG A 391 21.71 15.35 -1.00
N GLU A 392 22.84 15.45 -1.70
CA GLU A 392 22.91 15.97 -3.07
C GLU A 392 22.05 15.14 -4.02
N TRP A 393 22.24 13.80 -4.00
CA TRP A 393 21.43 12.91 -4.85
C TRP A 393 19.93 13.02 -4.57
N LEU A 394 19.52 13.17 -3.31
CA LEU A 394 18.11 13.32 -2.95
C LEU A 394 17.49 14.58 -3.58
N ILE A 395 18.21 15.70 -3.55
CA ILE A 395 17.73 16.98 -4.07
C ILE A 395 17.80 17.01 -5.60
N ASP A 396 18.95 16.66 -6.16
CA ASP A 396 19.26 16.90 -7.58
C ASP A 396 18.75 15.78 -8.50
N THR A 397 18.54 14.57 -7.95
CA THR A 397 18.14 13.39 -8.74
C THR A 397 16.82 12.80 -8.28
N PHE A 398 16.69 12.44 -6.99
CA PHE A 398 15.53 11.70 -6.51
C PHE A 398 14.26 12.56 -6.48
N PHE A 399 14.32 13.77 -5.91
CA PHE A 399 13.19 14.70 -5.85
C PHE A 399 13.17 15.74 -6.96
N LYS A 400 13.95 15.56 -8.03
CA LYS A 400 14.06 16.53 -9.13
C LYS A 400 12.70 16.95 -9.71
N ASP A 401 11.74 16.02 -9.78
CA ASP A 401 10.40 16.25 -10.33
C ASP A 401 9.61 17.29 -9.52
N PHE A 402 9.95 17.47 -8.23
CA PHE A 402 9.36 18.48 -7.36
C PHE A 402 10.12 19.81 -7.35
N ALA A 403 11.35 19.81 -7.88
CA ALA A 403 12.22 20.98 -7.94
C ALA A 403 12.09 21.74 -9.28
N THR A 404 11.66 21.07 -10.35
CA THR A 404 11.47 21.68 -11.68
C THR A 404 10.28 22.65 -11.71
N HIS A 405 10.54 23.84 -12.26
CA HIS A 405 9.60 24.94 -12.48
C HIS A 405 8.92 24.87 -13.85
#